data_AF-A0A1D9PDK2-F1
#
_entry.id   AF-A0A1D9PDK2-F1
#
_cell.length_a   1.000
_cell.length_b   1.000
_cell.length_c   1.000
_cell.angle_alpha   90.00
_cell.angle_beta   90.00
_cell.angle_gamma   90.00
#
_symmetry.space_group_name_H-M   'P 1'
#
loop_
_entity.id
_entity.type
_entity.pdbx_description
1 polymer ?
#
loop_
_entity_poly.entity_id
_entity_poly.type
_entity_poly.pdbx_seq_one_letter_code
_entity_poly.pdbx_strand_id
1 'polypeptide(L)'
;MNKIIVFVFLLSFGFVQAQQLNCTVTVNAQKMGNPNQQVYKTLETSLNEFVNKTDWTTQNYKQQEMINCSMYITLLSHSSDQFTATIQVQSSRPVFDSSYETPVLNINDKDFGFTYTEFENLVFNVNSFQSNLISVISFYSYMIIGMDKDTFELKSGDPVYQTAQTIATVAQQSGYKGWSQLDGNQNRYFLINDLLSPTFAEIRKTIFDYHQALDGMTTDTKLAKEKVKNSLIALNKLNNSKPNAFLTRGFFDAKSDEIVSIFSGGPNLSITDLVDNLNKISPMNSSKWATFKF
;
A
#
# COMPACT_ATOMS: atom_id res chain seq x y z
N MET A 1 22.04 21.03 45.09
CA MET A 1 20.69 20.60 44.68
C MET A 1 20.31 21.04 43.27
N ASN A 2 20.55 22.29 42.85
CA ASN A 2 20.12 22.79 41.53
C ASN A 2 20.75 22.07 40.32
N LYS A 3 21.94 21.46 40.46
CA LYS A 3 22.58 20.68 39.38
C LYS A 3 21.98 19.28 39.15
N ILE A 4 21.34 18.70 40.18
CA ILE A 4 20.68 17.38 40.07
C ILE A 4 19.32 17.51 39.37
N ILE A 5 18.61 18.62 39.61
CA ILE A 5 17.32 18.92 38.98
C ILE A 5 17.47 19.09 37.45
N VAL A 6 18.57 19.71 36.98
CA VAL A 6 18.87 19.84 35.55
C VAL A 6 19.17 18.49 34.89
N PHE A 7 19.81 17.55 35.60
CA PHE A 7 20.11 16.22 35.07
C PHE A 7 18.87 15.33 34.96
N VAL A 8 17.91 15.47 35.89
CA VAL A 8 16.61 14.77 35.82
C VAL A 8 15.71 15.35 34.72
N PHE A 9 15.80 16.65 34.43
CA PHE A 9 15.03 17.28 33.33
C PHE A 9 15.58 16.97 31.93
N LEU A 10 16.85 16.54 31.82
CA LEU A 10 17.44 16.08 30.55
C LEU A 10 17.14 14.60 30.24
N LEU A 11 16.78 13.79 31.24
CA LEU A 11 16.39 12.39 31.07
C LEU A 11 14.91 12.19 30.68
N SER A 12 14.12 13.26 30.64
CA SER A 12 12.71 13.23 30.22
C SER A 12 12.48 13.44 28.72
N PHE A 13 13.54 13.56 27.91
CA PHE A 13 13.42 13.36 26.46
C PHE A 13 13.29 11.86 26.20
N GLY A 14 12.12 11.31 26.52
CA GLY A 14 11.74 9.97 26.10
C GLY A 14 11.91 9.88 24.59
N PHE A 15 12.56 8.81 24.13
CA PHE A 15 12.54 8.41 22.73
C PHE A 15 11.08 8.17 22.36
N VAL A 16 10.42 9.17 21.79
CA VAL A 16 9.11 8.99 21.16
C VAL A 16 9.37 8.08 19.97
N GLN A 17 8.97 6.82 20.11
CA GLN A 17 8.99 5.88 19.01
C GLN A 17 7.97 6.40 18.00
N ALA A 18 8.45 6.86 16.86
CA ALA A 18 7.59 7.33 15.79
C ALA A 18 6.93 6.11 15.15
N GLN A 19 5.60 6.04 15.20
CA GLN A 19 4.81 4.99 14.58
C GLN A 19 3.99 5.63 13.46
N GLN A 20 4.25 5.24 12.22
CA GLN A 20 3.55 5.81 11.06
C GLN A 20 2.36 4.95 10.62
N LEU A 21 2.35 3.67 11.01
CA LEU A 21 1.36 2.69 10.57
C LEU A 21 0.48 2.25 11.74
N ASN A 22 -0.82 2.19 11.49
CA ASN A 22 -1.79 1.46 12.27
C ASN A 22 -2.22 0.22 11.46
N CYS A 23 -1.35 -0.79 11.45
CA CYS A 23 -1.49 -1.96 10.59
C CYS A 23 -1.95 -3.19 11.37
N THR A 24 -2.94 -3.91 10.82
CA THR A 24 -3.27 -5.26 11.30
C THR A 24 -2.63 -6.31 10.40
N VAL A 25 -1.72 -7.10 10.95
CA VAL A 25 -1.17 -8.28 10.26
C VAL A 25 -1.94 -9.51 10.70
N THR A 26 -2.43 -10.31 9.75
CA THR A 26 -3.16 -11.56 10.03
C THR A 26 -2.51 -12.72 9.30
N VAL A 27 -2.28 -13.82 10.00
CA VAL A 27 -1.70 -15.05 9.45
C VAL A 27 -2.77 -16.13 9.40
N ASN A 28 -3.28 -16.41 8.20
CA ASN A 28 -4.21 -17.49 7.96
C ASN A 28 -3.46 -18.79 7.61
N ALA A 29 -3.60 -19.78 8.49
CA ALA A 29 -3.07 -21.13 8.32
C ALA A 29 -4.13 -22.20 7.99
N GLN A 30 -5.36 -21.83 7.61
CA GLN A 30 -6.46 -22.77 7.35
C GLN A 30 -6.18 -23.79 6.25
N LYS A 31 -5.28 -23.46 5.30
CA LYS A 31 -4.85 -24.40 4.25
C LYS A 31 -3.77 -25.39 4.73
N MET A 32 -3.25 -25.21 5.94
CA MET A 32 -2.25 -26.08 6.54
C MET A 32 -2.93 -27.30 7.16
N GLY A 33 -2.24 -28.45 7.17
CA GLY A 33 -2.77 -29.68 7.78
C GLY A 33 -3.02 -29.57 9.30
N ASN A 34 -2.38 -28.62 9.98
CA ASN A 34 -2.62 -28.30 11.38
C ASN A 34 -2.68 -26.78 11.60
N PRO A 35 -3.85 -26.13 11.42
CA PRO A 35 -3.98 -24.67 11.42
C PRO A 35 -3.76 -24.00 12.79
N ASN A 36 -3.72 -24.77 13.88
CA ASN A 36 -3.67 -24.24 15.26
C ASN A 36 -2.27 -24.33 15.89
N GLN A 37 -1.22 -24.52 15.10
CA GLN A 37 0.15 -24.56 15.63
C GLN A 37 0.55 -23.23 16.23
N GLN A 38 1.29 -23.30 17.35
CA GLN A 38 1.74 -22.12 18.10
C GLN A 38 2.61 -21.19 17.24
N VAL A 39 3.48 -21.76 16.38
CA VAL A 39 4.35 -21.01 15.45
C VAL A 39 3.61 -19.98 14.60
N TYR A 40 2.36 -20.24 14.20
CA TYR A 40 1.58 -19.29 13.38
C TYR A 40 1.10 -18.09 14.19
N LYS A 41 0.72 -18.33 15.45
CA LYS A 41 0.30 -17.27 16.38
C LYS A 41 1.48 -16.41 16.80
N THR A 42 2.64 -17.02 17.02
CA THR A 42 3.86 -16.28 17.33
C THR A 42 4.31 -15.46 16.12
N LEU A 43 4.26 -16.02 14.90
CA LEU A 43 4.53 -15.28 13.66
C LEU A 43 3.61 -14.07 13.52
N GLU A 44 2.30 -14.24 13.69
CA GLU A 44 1.34 -13.14 13.62
C GLU A 44 1.65 -12.05 14.65
N THR A 45 1.95 -12.43 15.89
CA THR A 45 2.30 -11.49 16.96
C THR A 45 3.58 -10.74 16.63
N SER A 46 4.65 -11.45 16.24
CA SER A 46 5.93 -10.85 15.87
C SER A 46 5.80 -9.88 14.70
N LEU A 47 4.98 -10.21 13.69
CA LEU A 47 4.75 -9.32 12.55
C LEU A 47 3.93 -8.08 12.92
N ASN A 48 2.90 -8.19 13.76
CA ASN A 48 2.17 -7.03 14.25
C ASN A 48 3.09 -6.09 15.04
N GLU A 49 3.96 -6.64 15.89
CA GLU A 49 4.94 -5.83 16.61
C GLU A 49 5.96 -5.19 15.66
N PHE A 50 6.49 -5.96 14.72
CA PHE A 50 7.47 -5.48 13.76
C PHE A 50 6.92 -4.33 12.90
N VAL A 51 5.71 -4.46 12.35
CA VAL A 51 5.12 -3.42 11.49
C VAL A 51 4.79 -2.14 12.26
N ASN A 52 4.20 -2.28 13.45
CA ASN A 52 3.67 -1.13 14.21
C ASN A 52 4.69 -0.49 15.17
N LYS A 53 5.78 -1.17 15.52
CA LYS A 53 6.83 -0.63 16.41
C LYS A 53 8.10 -0.20 15.68
N THR A 54 8.27 -0.56 14.41
CA THR A 54 9.39 -0.08 13.59
C THR A 54 9.17 1.38 13.20
N ASP A 55 10.20 2.20 13.39
CA ASP A 55 10.23 3.56 12.85
C ASP A 55 10.67 3.53 11.38
N TRP A 56 9.73 3.78 10.47
CA TRP A 56 9.96 3.65 9.03
C TRP A 56 10.56 4.90 8.40
N THR A 57 10.22 6.10 8.90
CA THR A 57 10.61 7.37 8.25
C THR A 57 11.18 8.42 9.19
N THR A 58 11.31 8.13 10.50
CA THR A 58 11.69 9.09 11.57
C THR A 58 10.72 10.25 11.78
N GLN A 59 9.63 10.31 11.00
CA GLN A 59 8.59 11.32 11.14
C GLN A 59 7.58 10.91 12.22
N ASN A 60 7.33 11.81 13.16
CA ASN A 60 6.33 11.59 14.21
C ASN A 60 4.92 11.86 13.67
N TYR A 61 4.07 10.84 13.74
CA TYR A 61 2.65 10.92 13.40
C TYR A 61 1.84 10.97 14.69
N LYS A 62 0.77 11.77 14.71
CA LYS A 62 -0.24 11.64 15.77
C LYS A 62 -1.07 10.37 15.55
N GLN A 63 -1.73 9.91 16.60
CA GLN A 63 -2.59 8.71 16.53
C GLN A 63 -3.59 8.76 15.37
N GLN A 64 -4.24 9.92 15.14
CA GLN A 64 -5.19 10.11 14.05
C GLN A 64 -4.56 10.35 12.67
N GLU A 65 -3.24 10.56 12.60
CA GLU A 65 -2.50 10.75 11.36
C GLU A 65 -1.90 9.42 10.87
N MET A 66 -1.86 8.38 11.72
CA MET A 66 -1.34 7.07 11.37
C MET A 66 -2.14 6.42 10.22
N ILE A 67 -1.41 5.78 9.32
CA ILE A 67 -1.99 5.18 8.12
C ILE A 67 -2.65 3.86 8.48
N ASN A 68 -3.94 3.73 8.22
CA ASN A 68 -4.68 2.49 8.42
C ASN A 68 -4.29 1.48 7.33
N CYS A 69 -3.81 0.30 7.75
CA CYS A 69 -3.46 -0.75 6.80
C CYS A 69 -3.74 -2.16 7.31
N SER A 70 -3.72 -3.11 6.38
CA SER A 70 -3.75 -4.54 6.71
C SER A 70 -2.85 -5.36 5.80
N MET A 71 -2.27 -6.40 6.38
CA MET A 71 -1.45 -7.38 5.68
C MET A 71 -1.99 -8.78 6.00
N TYR A 72 -2.64 -9.41 5.04
CA TYR A 72 -3.25 -10.73 5.21
C TYR A 72 -2.40 -11.79 4.54
N ILE A 73 -1.71 -12.59 5.35
CA ILE A 73 -0.80 -13.63 4.91
C ILE A 73 -1.54 -14.96 4.93
N THR A 74 -1.61 -15.65 3.79
CA THR A 74 -2.18 -16.99 3.69
C THR A 74 -1.06 -18.01 3.53
N LEU A 75 -0.82 -18.83 4.54
CA LEU A 75 0.14 -19.93 4.47
C LEU A 75 -0.42 -21.03 3.55
N LEU A 76 0.40 -21.50 2.61
CA LEU A 76 0.05 -22.53 1.64
C LEU A 76 0.69 -23.88 1.99
N SER A 77 1.96 -23.86 2.36
CA SER A 77 2.73 -25.05 2.75
C SER A 77 3.95 -24.64 3.56
N HIS A 78 4.54 -25.61 4.28
CA HIS A 78 5.82 -25.41 4.94
C HIS A 78 6.64 -26.70 4.94
N SER A 79 7.97 -26.55 5.06
CA SER A 79 8.92 -27.62 5.29
C SER A 79 9.91 -27.15 6.35
N SER A 80 9.78 -27.65 7.58
CA SER A 80 10.53 -27.15 8.74
C SER A 80 10.24 -25.65 8.98
N ASP A 81 11.24 -24.80 8.85
CA ASP A 81 11.19 -23.34 9.03
C ASP A 81 10.90 -22.59 7.72
N GLN A 82 10.81 -23.28 6.59
CA GLN A 82 10.54 -22.68 5.28
C GLN A 82 9.04 -22.68 4.98
N PHE A 83 8.49 -21.51 4.75
CA PHE A 83 7.08 -21.25 4.44
C PHE A 83 6.91 -20.82 2.99
N THR A 84 5.83 -21.28 2.38
CA THR A 84 5.28 -20.72 1.14
C THR A 84 3.94 -20.11 1.45
N ALA A 85 3.74 -18.86 1.07
CA ALA A 85 2.54 -18.09 1.36
C ALA A 85 2.19 -17.14 0.22
N THR A 86 1.02 -16.52 0.34
CA THR A 86 0.65 -15.30 -0.40
C THR A 86 0.36 -14.19 0.60
N ILE A 87 0.47 -12.93 0.18
CA ILE A 87 0.14 -11.77 1.01
C ILE A 87 -0.78 -10.82 0.26
N GLN A 88 -1.87 -10.42 0.91
CA GLN A 88 -2.72 -9.31 0.48
C GLN A 88 -2.38 -8.09 1.31
N VAL A 89 -2.07 -6.97 0.66
CA VAL A 89 -1.69 -5.72 1.32
C VAL A 89 -2.69 -4.64 0.97
N GLN A 90 -3.27 -4.00 1.98
CA GLN A 90 -4.27 -2.96 1.81
C GLN A 90 -3.96 -1.75 2.69
N SER A 91 -4.28 -0.55 2.22
CA SER A 91 -4.27 0.66 3.04
C SER A 91 -5.43 1.58 2.69
N SER A 92 -5.82 2.42 3.63
CA SER A 92 -6.81 3.47 3.45
C SER A 92 -6.39 4.75 4.18
N ARG A 93 -7.01 5.86 3.78
CA ARG A 93 -6.94 7.12 4.52
C ARG A 93 -8.34 7.72 4.66
N PRO A 94 -8.57 8.57 5.68
CA PRO A 94 -9.79 9.36 5.76
C PRO A 94 -9.86 10.38 4.62
N VAL A 95 -11.08 10.60 4.13
CA VAL A 95 -11.41 11.75 3.28
C VAL A 95 -11.63 12.98 4.17
N PHE A 96 -11.14 14.14 3.73
CA PHE A 96 -11.23 15.38 4.49
C PHE A 96 -12.67 15.72 4.90
N ASP A 97 -12.84 16.12 6.16
CA ASP A 97 -14.13 16.49 6.76
C ASP A 97 -15.24 15.42 6.65
N SER A 98 -14.84 14.15 6.61
CA SER A 98 -15.74 13.00 6.44
C SER A 98 -15.36 11.83 7.34
N SER A 99 -16.33 10.96 7.62
CA SER A 99 -16.09 9.66 8.27
C SER A 99 -15.77 8.54 7.26
N TYR A 100 -15.67 8.88 5.97
CA TYR A 100 -15.42 7.92 4.91
C TYR A 100 -13.92 7.66 4.74
N GLU A 101 -13.55 6.38 4.75
CA GLU A 101 -12.20 5.90 4.48
C GLU A 101 -12.09 5.49 3.01
N THR A 102 -11.15 6.11 2.28
CA THR A 102 -10.89 5.79 0.88
C THR A 102 -9.73 4.80 0.75
N PRO A 103 -9.88 3.68 0.02
CA PRO A 103 -8.81 2.70 -0.17
C PRO A 103 -7.71 3.29 -1.06
N VAL A 104 -6.45 3.22 -0.62
CA VAL A 104 -5.29 3.75 -1.36
C VAL A 104 -4.55 2.64 -2.10
N LEU A 105 -4.29 1.53 -1.41
CA LEU A 105 -3.52 0.41 -1.94
C LEU A 105 -4.33 -0.88 -1.78
N ASN A 106 -4.27 -1.76 -2.78
CA ASN A 106 -4.81 -3.11 -2.72
C ASN A 106 -3.99 -4.05 -3.63
N ILE A 107 -3.03 -4.77 -3.05
CA ILE A 107 -2.10 -5.62 -3.79
C ILE A 107 -2.20 -7.07 -3.31
N ASN A 108 -2.34 -7.98 -4.27
CA ASN A 108 -2.22 -9.43 -4.04
C ASN A 108 -0.87 -9.93 -4.57
N ASP A 109 0.01 -10.32 -3.66
CA ASP A 109 1.31 -10.89 -4.00
C ASP A 109 1.32 -12.40 -3.72
N LYS A 110 1.54 -13.17 -4.78
CA LYS A 110 1.54 -14.62 -4.77
C LYS A 110 2.93 -15.22 -4.51
N ASP A 111 3.98 -14.41 -4.60
CA ASP A 111 5.37 -14.85 -4.50
C ASP A 111 5.95 -14.49 -3.13
N PHE A 112 5.36 -15.08 -2.07
CA PHE A 112 5.79 -14.85 -0.69
C PHE A 112 6.28 -16.14 -0.02
N GLY A 113 7.49 -16.56 -0.38
CA GLY A 113 8.23 -17.60 0.35
C GLY A 113 9.16 -16.99 1.39
N PHE A 114 9.26 -17.56 2.58
CA PHE A 114 10.15 -17.04 3.63
C PHE A 114 10.56 -18.12 4.63
N THR A 115 11.63 -17.86 5.38
CA THR A 115 12.01 -18.64 6.55
C THR A 115 11.49 -17.95 7.81
N TYR A 116 10.99 -18.72 8.79
CA TYR A 116 10.66 -18.21 10.10
C TYR A 116 10.95 -19.22 11.21
N THR A 117 11.60 -18.76 12.28
CA THR A 117 11.80 -19.52 13.52
C THR A 117 11.05 -18.86 14.67
N GLU A 118 10.37 -19.65 15.51
CA GLU A 118 9.65 -19.12 16.65
C GLU A 118 10.53 -18.22 17.53
N PHE A 119 9.98 -17.07 17.92
CA PHE A 119 10.63 -16.06 18.76
C PHE A 119 11.89 -15.42 18.16
N GLU A 120 12.12 -15.56 16.85
CA GLU A 120 13.18 -14.78 16.22
C GLU A 120 12.90 -13.27 16.32
N ASN A 121 13.96 -12.50 16.47
CA ASN A 121 13.86 -11.05 16.53
C ASN A 121 13.85 -10.46 15.11
N LEU A 122 12.73 -9.84 14.73
CA LEU A 122 12.59 -9.20 13.43
C LEU A 122 13.17 -7.78 13.48
N VAL A 123 14.35 -7.59 12.88
CA VAL A 123 15.04 -6.30 12.85
C VAL A 123 15.29 -5.87 11.41
N PHE A 124 14.76 -4.70 11.06
CA PHE A 124 14.94 -4.12 9.73
C PHE A 124 16.27 -3.37 9.62
N ASN A 125 16.99 -3.60 8.53
CA ASN A 125 18.06 -2.71 8.10
C ASN A 125 18.01 -2.56 6.57
N VAL A 126 17.81 -1.32 6.11
CA VAL A 126 17.64 -0.97 4.69
C VAL A 126 18.79 -1.43 3.79
N ASN A 127 20.01 -1.48 4.31
CA ASN A 127 21.22 -1.73 3.52
C ASN A 127 21.64 -3.21 3.51
N SER A 128 20.88 -4.09 4.16
CA SER A 128 21.26 -5.50 4.31
C SER A 128 20.04 -6.41 4.17
N PHE A 129 20.24 -7.59 3.59
CA PHE A 129 19.20 -8.62 3.51
C PHE A 129 19.26 -9.47 4.79
N GLN A 130 18.28 -9.33 5.68
CA GLN A 130 18.19 -10.20 6.86
C GLN A 130 17.44 -11.50 6.52
N SER A 131 16.21 -11.36 6.05
CA SER A 131 15.37 -12.46 5.59
C SER A 131 14.35 -11.98 4.58
N ASN A 132 13.74 -12.91 3.84
CA ASN A 132 12.68 -12.54 2.90
C ASN A 132 11.41 -12.09 3.61
N LEU A 133 11.13 -12.63 4.82
CA LEU A 133 10.02 -12.19 5.66
C LEU A 133 10.15 -10.70 5.97
N ILE A 134 11.31 -10.29 6.51
CA ILE A 134 11.59 -8.89 6.85
C ILE A 134 11.55 -8.02 5.60
N SER A 135 12.19 -8.45 4.51
CA SER A 135 12.28 -7.65 3.27
C SER A 135 10.92 -7.40 2.63
N VAL A 136 10.04 -8.41 2.54
CA VAL A 136 8.70 -8.26 1.95
C VAL A 136 7.83 -7.34 2.81
N ILE A 137 7.82 -7.55 4.13
CA ILE A 137 7.00 -6.75 5.05
C ILE A 137 7.48 -5.30 5.07
N SER A 138 8.79 -5.07 5.18
CA SER A 138 9.37 -3.73 5.10
C SER A 138 9.08 -3.05 3.75
N PHE A 139 9.25 -3.77 2.64
CA PHE A 139 8.94 -3.23 1.31
C PHE A 139 7.49 -2.71 1.26
N TYR A 140 6.53 -3.53 1.70
CA TYR A 140 5.12 -3.12 1.69
C TYR A 140 4.81 -1.99 2.68
N SER A 141 5.47 -1.92 3.83
CA SER A 141 5.38 -0.76 4.73
C SER A 141 5.80 0.53 4.02
N TYR A 142 6.94 0.54 3.31
CA TYR A 142 7.37 1.71 2.53
C TYR A 142 6.43 1.99 1.35
N MET A 143 5.90 0.96 0.68
CA MET A 143 4.90 1.15 -0.38
C MET A 143 3.63 1.84 0.13
N ILE A 144 3.11 1.42 1.29
CA ILE A 144 1.95 2.02 1.94
C ILE A 144 2.20 3.49 2.24
N ILE A 145 3.33 3.80 2.90
CA ILE A 145 3.67 5.18 3.30
C ILE A 145 3.87 6.07 2.06
N GLY A 146 4.53 5.57 1.02
CA GLY A 146 4.79 6.34 -0.20
C GLY A 146 3.50 6.67 -0.95
N MET A 147 2.59 5.69 -1.04
CA MET A 147 1.30 5.86 -1.71
C MET A 147 0.40 6.81 -0.93
N ASP A 148 0.37 6.70 0.40
CA ASP A 148 -0.36 7.61 1.27
C ASP A 148 0.10 9.06 1.06
N LYS A 149 1.42 9.30 1.10
CA LYS A 149 2.00 10.63 0.83
C LYS A 149 1.58 11.22 -0.51
N ASP A 150 1.65 10.43 -1.59
CA ASP A 150 1.25 10.87 -2.92
C ASP A 150 -0.23 11.28 -3.02
N THR A 151 -1.09 10.82 -2.10
CA THR A 151 -2.49 11.24 -2.07
C THR A 151 -2.68 12.67 -1.55
N PHE A 152 -1.73 13.20 -0.76
CA PHE A 152 -1.79 14.54 -0.17
C PHE A 152 -0.98 15.57 -0.95
N GLU A 153 0.18 15.16 -1.49
CA GLU A 153 1.05 16.04 -2.26
C GLU A 153 1.68 15.26 -3.41
N LEU A 154 1.56 15.81 -4.62
CA LEU A 154 2.06 15.19 -5.84
C LEU A 154 3.56 14.86 -5.72
N LYS A 155 3.86 13.57 -5.80
CA LYS A 155 5.20 12.98 -5.73
C LYS A 155 5.92 13.07 -4.38
N SER A 156 5.24 13.44 -3.31
CA SER A 156 5.84 13.51 -1.97
C SER A 156 6.30 12.14 -1.43
N GLY A 157 5.85 11.02 -2.02
CA GLY A 157 6.32 9.67 -1.70
C GLY A 157 7.73 9.33 -2.18
N ASP A 158 8.39 10.16 -3.01
CA ASP A 158 9.69 9.87 -3.64
C ASP A 158 10.76 9.34 -2.68
N PRO A 159 11.04 9.97 -1.52
CA PRO A 159 12.06 9.48 -0.60
C PRO A 159 11.77 8.07 -0.07
N VAL A 160 10.48 7.77 0.16
CA VAL A 160 10.01 6.51 0.73
C VAL A 160 10.08 5.40 -0.33
N TYR A 161 9.72 5.70 -1.57
CA TYR A 161 9.88 4.78 -2.69
C TYR A 161 11.35 4.48 -3.01
N GLN A 162 12.24 5.46 -2.90
CA GLN A 162 13.68 5.21 -3.05
C GLN A 162 14.17 4.18 -2.02
N THR A 163 13.72 4.26 -0.77
CA THR A 163 14.00 3.22 0.24
C THR A 163 13.41 1.86 -0.14
N ALA A 164 12.16 1.79 -0.62
CA ALA A 164 11.57 0.55 -1.13
C ALA A 164 12.38 -0.03 -2.30
N GLN A 165 12.92 0.80 -3.18
CA GLN A 165 13.78 0.39 -4.28
C GLN A 165 15.12 -0.18 -3.78
N THR A 166 15.69 0.40 -2.72
CA THR A 166 16.88 -0.16 -2.05
C THR A 166 16.58 -1.54 -1.48
N ILE A 167 15.46 -1.72 -0.79
CA ILE A 167 15.03 -3.03 -0.27
C ILE A 167 14.90 -4.05 -1.40
N ALA A 168 14.23 -3.68 -2.51
CA ALA A 168 14.09 -4.56 -3.66
C ALA A 168 15.44 -4.96 -4.27
N THR A 169 16.38 -4.02 -4.36
CA THR A 169 17.74 -4.25 -4.90
C THR A 169 18.53 -5.21 -4.03
N VAL A 170 18.50 -5.01 -2.71
CA VAL A 170 19.19 -5.87 -1.74
C VAL A 170 18.56 -7.26 -1.70
N ALA A 171 17.23 -7.34 -1.72
CA ALA A 171 16.49 -8.60 -1.72
C ALA A 171 16.62 -9.39 -3.03
N GLN A 172 16.91 -8.76 -4.17
CA GLN A 172 17.12 -9.45 -5.44
C GLN A 172 18.24 -10.49 -5.37
N GLN A 173 19.29 -10.25 -4.56
CA GLN A 173 20.42 -11.17 -4.41
C GLN A 173 20.06 -12.46 -3.65
N SER A 174 18.93 -12.48 -2.95
CA SER A 174 18.49 -13.62 -2.14
C SER A 174 18.00 -14.82 -2.94
N GLY A 175 17.65 -14.63 -4.22
CA GLY A 175 17.06 -15.67 -5.07
C GLY A 175 15.59 -15.97 -4.80
N TYR A 176 14.95 -15.30 -3.83
CA TYR A 176 13.50 -15.42 -3.65
C TYR A 176 12.75 -14.74 -4.81
N LYS A 177 11.65 -15.39 -5.25
CA LYS A 177 10.80 -14.85 -6.30
C LYS A 177 10.15 -13.53 -5.91
N GLY A 178 9.92 -12.68 -6.90
CA GLY A 178 9.19 -11.42 -6.80
C GLY A 178 10.09 -10.19 -6.80
N TRP A 179 11.40 -10.39 -6.65
CA TRP A 179 12.41 -9.32 -6.61
C TRP A 179 13.15 -9.12 -7.93
N SER A 180 12.95 -9.99 -8.92
CA SER A 180 13.60 -9.92 -10.22
C SER A 180 12.59 -9.70 -11.35
N GLN A 181 13.07 -9.09 -12.44
CA GLN A 181 12.32 -8.98 -13.69
C GLN A 181 11.91 -10.35 -14.26
N LEU A 182 12.67 -11.41 -13.94
CA LEU A 182 12.43 -12.76 -14.45
C LEU A 182 11.26 -13.48 -13.77
N ASP A 183 10.77 -12.96 -12.63
CA ASP A 183 9.71 -13.59 -11.83
C ASP A 183 8.29 -13.24 -12.32
N GLY A 184 8.15 -12.66 -13.50
CA GLY A 184 6.89 -12.25 -14.11
C GLY A 184 6.66 -10.74 -14.08
N ASN A 185 5.56 -10.29 -14.71
CA ASN A 185 5.31 -8.87 -14.96
C ASN A 185 4.46 -8.17 -13.88
N GLN A 186 4.03 -8.88 -12.85
CA GLN A 186 3.20 -8.39 -11.75
C GLN A 186 3.83 -8.78 -10.42
N ASN A 187 4.95 -8.12 -10.09
CA ASN A 187 5.74 -8.43 -8.91
C ASN A 187 6.30 -7.16 -8.26
N ARG A 188 6.98 -7.33 -7.12
CA ARG A 188 7.55 -6.23 -6.33
C ARG A 188 8.60 -5.44 -7.13
N TYR A 189 9.38 -6.11 -7.97
CA TYR A 189 10.34 -5.46 -8.88
C TYR A 189 9.67 -4.45 -9.81
N PHE A 190 8.66 -4.86 -10.57
CA PHE A 190 7.96 -3.95 -11.50
C PHE A 190 7.16 -2.89 -10.75
N LEU A 191 6.53 -3.24 -9.62
CA LEU A 191 5.77 -2.30 -8.80
C LEU A 191 6.58 -1.04 -8.49
N ILE A 192 7.79 -1.21 -7.92
CA ILE A 192 8.59 -0.07 -7.48
C ILE A 192 9.30 0.65 -8.64
N ASN A 193 9.83 -0.09 -9.61
CA ASN A 193 10.54 0.50 -10.73
C ASN A 193 9.62 1.30 -11.65
N ASP A 194 8.40 0.81 -11.88
CA ASP A 194 7.43 1.54 -12.69
C ASP A 194 6.95 2.80 -11.95
N LEU A 195 6.76 2.77 -10.62
CA LEU A 195 6.30 3.93 -9.84
C LEU A 195 7.30 5.10 -9.86
N LEU A 196 8.59 4.78 -9.85
CA LEU A 196 9.66 5.76 -9.93
C LEU A 196 9.98 6.20 -11.37
N SER A 197 9.51 5.45 -12.38
CA SER A 197 9.79 5.73 -13.78
C SER A 197 8.95 6.91 -14.30
N PRO A 198 9.58 7.91 -14.96
CA PRO A 198 8.86 9.02 -15.60
C PRO A 198 7.81 8.56 -16.61
N THR A 199 7.99 7.37 -17.19
CA THR A 199 7.06 6.77 -18.15
C THR A 199 5.66 6.58 -17.56
N PHE A 200 5.58 6.31 -16.25
CA PHE A 200 4.33 6.06 -15.55
C PHE A 200 3.89 7.25 -14.69
N ALA A 201 4.52 8.43 -14.80
CA ALA A 201 4.24 9.58 -13.93
C ALA A 201 2.75 9.98 -13.85
N GLU A 202 1.97 9.72 -14.90
CA GLU A 202 0.54 9.97 -14.94
C GLU A 202 -0.24 9.17 -13.88
N ILE A 203 0.22 7.98 -13.47
CA ILE A 203 -0.49 7.19 -12.44
C ILE A 203 -0.46 7.88 -11.09
N ARG A 204 0.70 8.44 -10.70
CA ARG A 204 0.87 9.15 -9.42
C ARG A 204 0.14 10.49 -9.45
N LYS A 205 0.13 11.16 -10.61
CA LYS A 205 -0.72 12.34 -10.82
C LYS A 205 -2.20 12.01 -10.66
N THR A 206 -2.65 10.90 -11.23
CA THR A 206 -4.05 10.46 -11.10
C THR A 206 -4.38 10.15 -9.65
N ILE A 207 -3.51 9.45 -8.92
CA ILE A 207 -3.68 9.18 -7.48
C ILE A 207 -3.87 10.50 -6.73
N PHE A 208 -2.98 11.47 -6.91
CA PHE A 208 -3.09 12.79 -6.28
C PHE A 208 -4.41 13.49 -6.64
N ASP A 209 -4.69 13.70 -7.93
CA ASP A 209 -5.86 14.44 -8.39
C ASP A 209 -7.18 13.78 -7.94
N TYR A 210 -7.22 12.46 -7.94
CA TYR A 210 -8.39 11.68 -7.52
C TYR A 210 -8.66 11.89 -6.02
N HIS A 211 -7.64 11.77 -5.15
CA HIS A 211 -7.84 11.94 -3.70
C HIS A 211 -8.13 13.40 -3.33
N GLN A 212 -7.47 14.37 -3.97
CA GLN A 212 -7.80 15.80 -3.81
C GLN A 212 -9.24 16.12 -4.24
N ALA A 213 -9.78 15.41 -5.23
CA ALA A 213 -11.17 15.54 -5.62
C ALA A 213 -12.11 14.95 -4.56
N LEU A 214 -11.77 13.81 -3.96
CA LEU A 214 -12.54 13.24 -2.85
C LEU A 214 -12.59 14.19 -1.64
N ASP A 215 -11.48 14.84 -1.31
CA ASP A 215 -11.41 15.81 -0.21
C ASP A 215 -12.29 17.04 -0.44
N GLY A 216 -12.73 17.29 -1.68
CA GLY A 216 -13.69 18.34 -2.02
C GLY A 216 -15.17 17.90 -1.97
N MET A 217 -15.47 16.62 -1.72
CA MET A 217 -16.83 16.05 -1.83
C MET A 217 -17.84 16.68 -0.85
N THR A 218 -17.39 17.05 0.35
CA THR A 218 -18.23 17.68 1.38
C THR A 218 -18.55 19.13 1.08
N THR A 219 -17.67 19.80 0.32
CA THR A 219 -17.83 21.22 -0.04
C THR A 219 -18.69 21.39 -1.30
N ASP A 220 -18.37 20.66 -2.38
CA ASP A 220 -19.14 20.67 -3.62
C ASP A 220 -19.03 19.31 -4.31
N THR A 221 -20.04 18.47 -4.08
CA THR A 221 -20.09 17.11 -4.60
C THR A 221 -20.09 17.08 -6.14
N LYS A 222 -20.72 18.05 -6.81
CA LYS A 222 -20.77 18.07 -8.28
C LYS A 222 -19.39 18.36 -8.86
N LEU A 223 -18.74 19.41 -8.37
CA LEU A 223 -17.38 19.76 -8.79
C LEU A 223 -16.37 18.66 -8.45
N ALA A 224 -16.50 18.03 -7.28
CA ALA A 224 -15.68 16.89 -6.88
C ALA A 224 -15.86 15.70 -7.84
N LYS A 225 -17.09 15.33 -8.18
CA LYS A 225 -17.38 14.28 -9.19
C LYS A 225 -16.77 14.61 -10.56
N GLU A 226 -16.86 15.87 -11.00
CA GLU A 226 -16.23 16.32 -12.25
C GLU A 226 -14.70 16.17 -12.21
N LYS A 227 -14.06 16.52 -11.09
CA LYS A 227 -12.61 16.34 -10.90
C LYS A 227 -12.21 14.86 -10.86
N VAL A 228 -12.97 14.01 -10.16
CA VAL A 228 -12.76 12.55 -10.17
C VAL A 228 -12.86 12.00 -11.59
N LYS A 229 -13.90 12.39 -12.34
CA LYS A 229 -14.05 11.98 -13.75
C LYS A 229 -12.84 12.40 -14.59
N ASN A 230 -12.36 13.64 -14.43
CA ASN A 230 -11.24 14.16 -15.21
C ASN A 230 -9.92 13.43 -14.90
N SER A 231 -9.67 13.06 -13.63
CA SER A 231 -8.47 12.28 -13.28
C SER A 231 -8.52 10.87 -13.90
N LEU A 232 -9.69 10.23 -13.91
CA LEU A 232 -9.87 8.92 -14.55
C LEU A 232 -9.71 8.97 -16.07
N ILE A 233 -10.19 10.03 -16.73
CA ILE A 233 -9.98 10.24 -18.18
C ILE A 233 -8.49 10.46 -18.50
N ALA A 234 -7.76 11.17 -17.63
CA ALA A 234 -6.34 11.44 -17.83
C ALA A 234 -5.47 10.16 -17.90
N LEU A 235 -5.88 9.07 -17.23
CA LEU A 235 -5.22 7.77 -17.32
C LEU A 235 -5.15 7.18 -18.74
N ASN A 236 -6.01 7.64 -19.66
CA ASN A 236 -5.92 7.21 -21.06
C ASN A 236 -4.57 7.56 -21.69
N LYS A 237 -3.92 8.64 -21.25
CA LYS A 237 -2.57 9.00 -21.71
C LYS A 237 -1.57 7.88 -21.40
N LEU A 238 -1.64 7.32 -20.20
CA LEU A 238 -0.81 6.19 -19.80
C LEU A 238 -1.20 4.92 -20.54
N ASN A 239 -2.49 4.64 -20.67
CA ASN A 239 -2.95 3.44 -21.38
C ASN A 239 -2.53 3.44 -22.87
N ASN A 240 -2.50 4.60 -23.52
CA ASN A 240 -2.05 4.73 -24.90
C ASN A 240 -0.54 4.44 -25.08
N SER A 241 0.29 4.77 -24.08
CA SER A 241 1.74 4.54 -24.15
C SER A 241 2.16 3.19 -23.57
N LYS A 242 1.47 2.72 -22.54
CA LYS A 242 1.71 1.47 -21.79
C LYS A 242 0.37 0.77 -21.51
N PRO A 243 -0.23 0.10 -22.50
CA PRO A 243 -1.46 -0.65 -22.30
C PRO A 243 -1.22 -1.80 -21.30
N ASN A 244 -2.23 -2.10 -20.48
CA ASN A 244 -2.17 -3.15 -19.45
C ASN A 244 -1.06 -2.95 -18.40
N ALA A 245 -0.65 -1.69 -18.15
CA ALA A 245 0.32 -1.37 -17.11
C ALA A 245 -0.10 -1.93 -15.73
N PHE A 246 0.84 -2.55 -15.02
CA PHE A 246 0.57 -3.14 -13.71
C PHE A 246 0.04 -2.11 -12.71
N LEU A 247 0.61 -0.90 -12.70
CA LEU A 247 0.17 0.19 -11.82
C LEU A 247 -1.26 0.66 -12.11
N THR A 248 -1.68 0.66 -13.38
CA THR A 248 -3.07 0.98 -13.75
C THR A 248 -4.03 -0.07 -13.24
N ARG A 249 -3.67 -1.35 -13.35
CA ARG A 249 -4.44 -2.44 -12.76
C ARG A 249 -4.54 -2.30 -11.24
N GLY A 250 -3.41 -2.08 -10.57
CA GLY A 250 -3.37 -1.89 -9.11
C GLY A 250 -4.23 -0.73 -8.62
N PHE A 251 -4.26 0.39 -9.36
CA PHE A 251 -5.18 1.49 -9.08
C PHE A 251 -6.65 1.06 -9.13
N PHE A 252 -7.07 0.33 -10.17
CA PHE A 252 -8.45 -0.14 -10.28
C PHE A 252 -8.81 -1.26 -9.30
N ASP A 253 -7.85 -2.08 -8.90
CA ASP A 253 -8.04 -3.09 -7.86
C ASP A 253 -8.34 -2.43 -6.50
N ALA A 254 -7.84 -1.23 -6.23
CA ALA A 254 -8.19 -0.44 -5.05
C ALA A 254 -9.48 0.40 -5.24
N LYS A 255 -9.67 1.00 -6.42
CA LYS A 255 -10.66 2.08 -6.61
C LYS A 255 -11.97 1.69 -7.29
N SER A 256 -12.05 0.53 -7.95
CA SER A 256 -13.20 0.23 -8.83
C SER A 256 -14.56 0.29 -8.13
N ASP A 257 -14.69 -0.20 -6.90
CA ASP A 257 -15.95 -0.16 -6.14
C ASP A 257 -16.30 1.25 -5.62
N GLU A 258 -15.28 2.04 -5.27
CA GLU A 258 -15.46 3.44 -4.89
C GLU A 258 -15.93 4.28 -6.09
N ILE A 259 -15.33 4.08 -7.26
CA ILE A 259 -15.74 4.73 -8.51
C ILE A 259 -17.21 4.42 -8.81
N VAL A 260 -17.63 3.16 -8.70
CA VAL A 260 -19.05 2.78 -8.84
C VAL A 260 -19.92 3.54 -7.86
N SER A 261 -19.51 3.61 -6.60
CA SER A 261 -20.29 4.31 -5.55
C SER A 261 -20.45 5.80 -5.87
N ILE A 262 -19.39 6.46 -6.33
CA ILE A 262 -19.39 7.88 -6.71
C ILE A 262 -20.33 8.16 -7.89
N PHE A 263 -20.27 7.35 -8.96
CA PHE A 263 -21.07 7.55 -10.18
C PHE A 263 -22.43 6.82 -10.17
N SER A 264 -22.76 6.16 -9.05
CA SER A 264 -24.11 5.67 -8.75
C SER A 264 -24.85 6.57 -7.77
N GLY A 265 -24.14 7.51 -7.12
CA GLY A 265 -24.71 8.55 -6.27
C GLY A 265 -24.91 9.87 -7.02
N GLY A 266 -25.91 10.66 -6.62
CA GLY A 266 -26.10 12.01 -7.15
C GLY A 266 -24.98 12.98 -6.72
N PRO A 267 -24.90 14.18 -7.31
CA PRO A 267 -25.75 14.70 -8.38
C PRO A 267 -25.39 14.14 -9.77
N ASN A 268 -26.30 14.34 -10.74
CA ASN A 268 -26.14 13.92 -12.14
C ASN A 268 -25.01 14.67 -12.86
N LEU A 269 -24.25 13.94 -13.67
CA LEU A 269 -23.15 14.37 -14.52
C LEU A 269 -23.20 13.57 -15.84
N SER A 270 -22.78 14.16 -16.96
CA SER A 270 -22.61 13.38 -18.18
C SER A 270 -21.47 12.36 -18.03
N ILE A 271 -21.79 11.07 -18.00
CA ILE A 271 -20.83 9.99 -17.75
C ILE A 271 -20.47 9.16 -18.99
N THR A 272 -21.04 9.44 -20.17
CA THR A 272 -20.85 8.61 -21.37
C THR A 272 -19.37 8.50 -21.77
N ASP A 273 -18.66 9.63 -21.79
CA ASP A 273 -17.23 9.70 -22.06
C ASP A 273 -16.38 8.99 -21.00
N LEU A 274 -16.80 9.05 -19.73
CA LEU A 274 -16.16 8.32 -18.64
C LEU A 274 -16.30 6.81 -18.83
N VAL A 275 -17.52 6.32 -19.12
CA VAL A 275 -17.79 4.89 -19.33
C VAL A 275 -17.02 4.37 -20.54
N ASP A 276 -17.01 5.11 -21.65
CA ASP A 276 -16.23 4.77 -22.84
C ASP A 276 -14.73 4.71 -22.56
N ASN A 277 -14.22 5.63 -21.73
CA ASN A 277 -12.83 5.64 -21.32
C ASN A 277 -12.50 4.45 -20.39
N LEU A 278 -13.31 4.20 -19.36
CA LEU A 278 -13.11 3.12 -18.40
C LEU A 278 -13.18 1.74 -19.06
N ASN A 279 -14.05 1.54 -20.06
CA ASN A 279 -14.09 0.31 -20.84
C ASN A 279 -12.81 0.08 -21.67
N LYS A 280 -12.09 1.14 -22.04
CA LYS A 280 -10.80 1.04 -22.75
C LYS A 280 -9.64 0.76 -21.79
N ILE A 281 -9.59 1.46 -20.66
CA ILE A 281 -8.44 1.40 -19.73
C ILE A 281 -8.56 0.34 -18.63
N SER A 282 -9.78 -0.12 -18.34
CA SER A 282 -10.08 -1.13 -17.33
C SER A 282 -11.21 -2.07 -17.79
N PRO A 283 -11.01 -2.79 -18.91
CA PRO A 283 -12.06 -3.64 -19.50
C PRO A 283 -12.52 -4.77 -18.58
N MET A 284 -11.65 -5.24 -17.67
CA MET A 284 -11.99 -6.28 -16.67
C MET A 284 -13.09 -5.83 -15.68
N ASN A 285 -13.29 -4.52 -15.54
CA ASN A 285 -14.32 -3.94 -14.68
C ASN A 285 -15.53 -3.42 -15.47
N SER A 286 -15.66 -3.76 -16.77
CA SER A 286 -16.75 -3.28 -17.64
C SER A 286 -18.15 -3.54 -17.08
N SER A 287 -18.37 -4.68 -16.43
CA SER A 287 -19.62 -5.00 -15.75
C SER A 287 -19.94 -4.03 -14.61
N LYS A 288 -18.93 -3.51 -13.90
CA LYS A 288 -19.08 -2.48 -12.89
C LYS A 288 -19.46 -1.14 -13.52
N TRP A 289 -18.77 -0.74 -14.60
CA TRP A 289 -19.02 0.54 -15.28
C TRP A 289 -20.44 0.64 -15.86
N ALA A 290 -21.01 -0.49 -16.30
CA ALA A 290 -22.39 -0.56 -16.78
C ALA A 290 -23.45 -0.26 -15.70
N THR A 291 -23.07 -0.23 -14.41
CA THR A 291 -24.00 0.05 -13.31
C THR A 291 -24.13 1.52 -12.96
N PHE A 292 -23.32 2.40 -13.57
CA PHE A 292 -23.38 3.84 -13.29
C PHE A 292 -24.77 4.40 -13.62
N LYS A 293 -25.20 5.37 -12.81
CA LYS A 293 -26.54 5.97 -12.92
C LYS A 293 -26.53 7.49 -13.02
N PHE A 294 -25.52 8.15 -12.43
CA PHE A 294 -25.48 9.60 -12.22
C PHE A 294 -24.10 10.19 -12.52
#